data_AF-A0A1A8F6A5-F1
#
_entry.id   AF-A0A1A8F6A5-F1
#
_cell.length_a   1.000
_cell.length_b   1.000
_cell.length_c   1.000
_cell.angle_alpha   90.00
_cell.angle_beta   90.00
_cell.angle_gamma   90.00
#
_symmetry.space_group_name_H-M   'P 1'
#
loop_
_entity.id
_entity.type
_entity.pdbx_description
1 polymer ?
#
loop_
_entity_poly.entity_id
_entity_poly.type
_entity_poly.pdbx_seq_one_letter_code
_entity_poly.pdbx_strand_id
1 'polypeptide(L)'
;EKPKRTEHPPGQFLYQCEPKCPEYQYFDSKEDTCKPKTQCITLGLVEKIPGNNTHDSICQKPHDNSLVYMILCVGVVLLSLTLFIFVSHTCWRNIRKQAANKKPIQAVQCKTSDFHLSKEESGFQLVIQDESKDSSSLSVEDLEKVSSLS
;
A
#
# COMPACT_ATOMS: atom_id res chain seq x y z
N GLU A 1 45.49 -17.35 7.44
CA GLU A 1 45.87 -16.92 8.81
C GLU A 1 47.26 -17.44 9.13
N LYS A 2 47.94 -16.83 10.09
CA LYS A 2 49.22 -17.30 10.62
C LYS A 2 49.08 -17.50 12.14
N PRO A 3 49.42 -18.68 12.68
CA PRO A 3 49.36 -18.88 14.12
C PRO A 3 50.51 -18.13 14.79
N LYS A 4 50.18 -17.30 15.77
CA LYS A 4 51.12 -16.67 16.69
C LYS A 4 51.09 -17.42 18.02
N ARG A 5 52.26 -17.91 18.43
CA ARG A 5 52.43 -18.56 19.73
C ARG A 5 52.73 -17.50 20.78
N THR A 6 51.97 -17.51 21.86
CA THR A 6 52.22 -16.68 23.04
C THR A 6 52.52 -17.60 24.22
N GLU A 7 53.58 -17.33 24.95
CA GLU A 7 53.94 -18.08 26.15
C GLU A 7 53.17 -17.53 27.36
N HIS A 8 52.53 -18.41 28.12
CA HIS A 8 51.92 -18.13 29.43
C HIS A 8 52.69 -18.90 30.51
N PRO A 9 52.57 -18.53 31.81
CA PRO A 9 53.30 -19.18 32.92
C PRO A 9 53.08 -20.71 32.96
N PRO A 10 53.99 -21.45 33.62
CA PRO A 10 54.77 -22.51 32.99
C PRO A 10 53.92 -23.67 32.47
N GLY A 11 54.11 -24.00 31.18
CA GLY A 11 53.61 -25.22 30.54
C GLY A 11 52.41 -25.05 29.62
N GLN A 12 51.87 -23.84 29.44
CA GLN A 12 50.72 -23.58 28.56
C GLN A 12 51.14 -22.72 27.36
N PHE A 13 50.79 -23.19 26.16
CA PHE A 13 50.95 -22.45 24.91
C PHE A 13 49.59 -21.95 24.44
N LEU A 14 49.48 -20.64 24.23
CA LEU A 14 48.31 -20.04 23.58
C LEU A 14 48.62 -19.82 22.10
N TYR A 15 47.76 -20.34 21.22
CA TYR A 15 47.82 -20.08 19.78
C TYR A 15 46.75 -19.05 19.43
N GLN A 16 47.17 -17.92 18.89
CA GLN A 16 46.26 -16.89 18.38
C GLN A 16 46.45 -16.74 16.88
N CYS A 17 45.36 -16.83 16.11
CA CYS A 17 45.40 -16.62 14.67
C CYS A 17 45.47 -15.13 14.37
N GLU A 18 46.51 -14.70 13.64
CA GLU A 18 46.58 -13.36 13.08
C GLU A 18 46.25 -13.40 11.57
N PRO A 19 45.53 -12.39 11.07
CA PRO A 19 45.26 -12.27 9.63
C PRO A 19 46.57 -12.08 8.87
N LYS A 20 46.67 -12.71 7.70
CA LYS A 20 47.86 -12.61 6.84
C LYS A 20 47.97 -11.27 6.12
N CYS A 21 46.82 -10.63 5.86
CA CYS A 21 46.71 -9.40 5.09
C CYS A 21 45.98 -8.32 5.92
N PRO A 22 46.21 -7.03 5.64
CA PRO A 22 45.43 -5.92 6.19
C PRO A 22 43.94 -6.02 5.87
N GLU A 23 43.09 -5.32 6.63
CA GLU A 23 41.62 -5.40 6.50
C GLU A 23 41.07 -5.06 5.11
N TYR A 24 41.76 -4.21 4.34
CA TYR A 24 41.33 -3.80 2.99
C TYR A 24 41.86 -4.73 1.88
N GLN A 25 42.58 -5.80 2.25
CA GLN A 25 43.16 -6.77 1.31
C GLN A 25 42.68 -8.18 1.62
N TYR A 26 42.66 -9.03 0.60
CA TYR A 26 42.46 -10.46 0.73
C TYR A 26 43.74 -11.19 0.33
N PHE A 27 43.93 -12.39 0.86
CA PHE A 27 45.06 -13.25 0.51
C PHE A 27 44.71 -14.11 -0.71
N ASP A 28 45.42 -13.92 -1.82
CA ASP A 28 45.29 -14.75 -3.01
C ASP A 28 46.20 -15.98 -2.89
N SER A 29 45.60 -17.16 -2.69
CA SER A 29 46.34 -18.42 -2.56
C SER A 29 47.03 -18.87 -3.84
N LYS A 30 46.65 -18.34 -5.01
CA LYS A 30 47.28 -18.69 -6.30
C LYS A 30 48.60 -17.96 -6.49
N GLU A 31 48.67 -16.72 -6.03
CA GLU A 31 49.84 -15.84 -6.20
C GLU A 31 50.63 -15.63 -4.90
N ASP A 32 50.17 -16.22 -3.79
CA ASP A 32 50.77 -16.09 -2.44
C ASP A 32 50.95 -14.61 -2.01
N THR A 33 50.05 -13.73 -2.47
CA THR A 33 50.14 -12.27 -2.27
C THR A 33 48.84 -11.69 -1.73
N CYS A 34 48.95 -10.57 -1.00
CA CYS A 34 47.79 -9.80 -0.58
C CYS A 34 47.35 -8.85 -1.69
N LYS A 35 46.09 -8.96 -2.10
CA LYS A 35 45.48 -8.12 -3.14
C LYS A 35 44.40 -7.23 -2.54
N PRO A 36 44.21 -6.00 -3.07
CA PRO A 36 43.12 -5.15 -2.63
C PRO A 36 41.78 -5.81 -2.89
N LYS A 37 40.85 -5.68 -1.94
CA LYS A 37 39.47 -6.13 -2.13
C LYS A 37 38.78 -5.25 -3.16
N THR A 38 38.08 -5.88 -4.09
CA THR A 38 37.26 -5.20 -5.08
C THR A 38 36.14 -4.41 -4.39
N GLN A 39 35.93 -3.17 -4.80
CA GLN A 39 34.79 -2.37 -4.33
C GLN A 39 33.72 -2.36 -5.41
N CYS A 40 32.67 -3.17 -5.26
CA CYS A 40 31.65 -3.30 -6.29
C CYS A 40 30.96 -1.97 -6.64
N ILE A 41 30.82 -1.08 -5.65
CA ILE A 41 30.18 0.24 -5.82
C ILE A 41 30.94 1.12 -6.81
N THR A 42 32.27 1.09 -6.80
CA THR A 42 33.08 1.90 -7.74
C THR A 42 32.98 1.39 -9.17
N LEU A 43 32.55 0.14 -9.35
CA LEU A 43 32.27 -0.49 -10.63
C LEU A 43 30.80 -0.35 -11.08
N GLY A 44 29.96 0.32 -10.29
CA GLY A 44 28.51 0.40 -10.56
C GLY A 44 27.78 -0.94 -10.37
N LEU A 45 28.35 -1.85 -9.59
CA LEU A 45 27.80 -3.16 -9.28
C LEU A 45 27.34 -3.22 -7.82
N VAL A 46 26.49 -4.19 -7.50
CA VAL A 46 26.05 -4.47 -6.13
C VAL A 46 26.92 -5.59 -5.55
N GLU A 47 27.37 -5.43 -4.31
CA GLU A 47 28.11 -6.48 -3.62
C GLU A 47 27.17 -7.62 -3.24
N LYS A 48 27.40 -8.80 -3.83
CA LYS A 48 26.62 -10.01 -3.55
C LYS A 48 27.16 -10.74 -2.34
N ILE A 49 28.49 -10.90 -2.30
CA ILE A 49 29.21 -11.51 -1.18
C ILE A 49 30.34 -10.57 -0.80
N PRO A 50 30.40 -10.12 0.46
CA PRO A 50 31.42 -9.19 0.90
C PRO A 50 32.79 -9.88 0.99
N GLY A 51 33.83 -9.17 0.53
CA GLY A 51 35.21 -9.67 0.57
C GLY A 51 35.78 -9.72 1.99
N ASN A 52 36.57 -10.76 2.29
CA ASN A 52 37.25 -10.91 3.59
C ASN A 52 38.74 -11.17 3.40
N ASN A 53 39.47 -11.54 4.45
CA ASN A 53 40.92 -11.77 4.36
C ASN A 53 41.33 -13.01 3.53
N THR A 54 40.39 -13.86 3.13
CA THR A 54 40.61 -15.11 2.40
C THR A 54 40.00 -15.14 1.01
N HIS A 55 39.12 -14.21 0.66
CA HIS A 55 38.53 -14.11 -0.67
C HIS A 55 38.16 -12.67 -1.00
N ASP A 56 38.19 -12.37 -2.30
CA ASP A 56 37.73 -11.09 -2.82
C ASP A 56 36.20 -10.95 -2.71
N SER A 57 35.70 -9.71 -2.79
CA SER A 57 34.27 -9.47 -2.91
C SER A 57 33.75 -10.01 -4.24
N ILE A 58 32.50 -10.48 -4.23
CA ILE A 58 31.82 -10.95 -5.43
C ILE A 58 30.77 -9.92 -5.81
N CYS A 59 30.98 -9.30 -6.96
CA CYS A 59 30.08 -8.29 -7.51
C CYS A 59 29.02 -8.90 -8.41
N GLN A 60 27.82 -8.36 -8.35
CA GLN A 60 26.70 -8.73 -9.21
C GLN A 60 26.12 -7.48 -9.88
N LYS A 61 25.73 -7.61 -11.15
CA LYS A 61 24.99 -6.54 -11.83
C LYS A 61 23.67 -6.28 -11.10
N PRO A 62 23.27 -5.02 -10.88
CA PRO A 62 21.96 -4.73 -10.34
C PRO A 62 20.90 -5.46 -11.17
N HIS A 63 19.99 -6.17 -10.51
CA HIS A 63 18.85 -6.75 -11.21
C HIS A 63 17.90 -5.61 -11.59
N ASP A 64 17.76 -5.35 -12.88
CA ASP A 64 16.74 -4.44 -13.40
C ASP A 64 15.36 -5.13 -13.34
N ASN A 65 14.87 -5.38 -12.12
CA ASN A 65 13.52 -5.89 -11.88
C ASN A 65 12.43 -4.83 -12.14
N SER A 66 12.81 -3.59 -12.45
CA SER A 66 11.94 -2.46 -12.77
C SER A 66 10.82 -2.83 -13.74
N LEU A 67 11.12 -3.49 -14.87
CA LEU A 67 10.10 -3.88 -15.85
C LEU A 67 9.08 -4.89 -15.27
N VAL A 68 9.55 -5.86 -14.48
CA VAL A 68 8.66 -6.85 -13.83
C VAL A 68 7.76 -6.16 -12.81
N TYR A 69 8.30 -5.25 -12.01
CA TYR A 69 7.50 -4.44 -11.07
C TYR A 69 6.49 -3.58 -11.81
N MET A 70 6.87 -2.93 -12.91
CA MET A 70 5.94 -2.13 -13.72
C MET A 70 4.80 -2.96 -14.28
N ILE A 71 5.08 -4.15 -14.82
CA ILE A 71 4.03 -5.08 -15.31
C ILE A 71 3.11 -5.50 -14.16
N LEU A 72 3.65 -5.87 -12.99
CA LEU A 72 2.87 -6.26 -11.83
C LEU A 72 1.98 -5.10 -11.34
N CYS A 73 2.52 -3.90 -11.22
CA CYS A 73 1.77 -2.71 -10.81
C CYS A 73 0.64 -2.39 -11.78
N VAL A 74 0.92 -2.35 -13.09
CA VAL A 74 -0.10 -2.10 -14.12
C VAL A 74 -1.17 -3.19 -14.09
N GLY A 75 -0.78 -4.46 -13.98
CA GLY A 75 -1.71 -5.59 -13.88
C GLY A 75 -2.65 -5.47 -12.67
N VAL A 76 -2.10 -5.17 -11.49
CA VAL A 76 -2.89 -5.01 -10.25
C VAL A 76 -3.87 -3.85 -10.36
N VAL A 77 -3.45 -2.71 -10.91
CA VAL A 77 -4.32 -1.53 -11.10
C VAL A 77 -5.47 -1.85 -12.07
N LEU A 78 -5.18 -2.50 -13.19
CA LEU A 78 -6.20 -2.88 -14.17
C LEU A 78 -7.20 -3.91 -13.59
N LEU A 79 -6.72 -4.89 -12.85
CA LEU A 79 -7.58 -5.87 -12.17
C LEU A 79 -8.46 -5.20 -11.12
N SER A 80 -7.92 -4.27 -10.34
CA SER A 80 -8.69 -3.50 -9.35
C SER A 80 -9.78 -2.68 -10.03
N LEU A 81 -9.46 -1.94 -11.10
CA LEU A 81 -10.39 -1.11 -11.83
C LEU A 81 -11.52 -1.92 -12.48
N THR A 82 -11.18 -3.05 -13.10
CA THR A 82 -12.18 -3.93 -13.74
C THR A 82 -13.15 -4.52 -12.72
N LEU A 83 -12.66 -4.97 -11.57
CA LEU A 83 -13.50 -5.44 -10.46
C LEU A 83 -14.38 -4.32 -9.91
N PHE A 84 -13.84 -3.12 -9.74
CA PHE A 84 -14.60 -1.97 -9.27
C PHE A 84 -15.74 -1.61 -10.23
N ILE A 85 -15.49 -1.60 -11.54
CA ILE A 85 -16.51 -1.37 -12.57
C ILE A 85 -17.55 -2.50 -12.56
N PHE A 86 -17.13 -3.75 -12.41
CA PHE A 86 -18.06 -4.88 -12.36
C PHE A 86 -18.97 -4.83 -11.12
N VAL A 87 -18.42 -4.56 -9.94
CA VAL A 87 -19.18 -4.43 -8.69
C VAL A 87 -20.11 -3.23 -8.76
N SER A 88 -19.64 -2.08 -9.23
CA SER A 88 -20.50 -0.90 -9.38
C SER A 88 -21.63 -1.14 -10.38
N HIS A 89 -21.35 -1.78 -11.52
CA HIS A 89 -22.37 -2.12 -12.52
C HIS A 89 -23.39 -3.14 -11.97
N THR A 90 -22.95 -4.19 -11.29
CA THR A 90 -23.85 -5.19 -10.69
C THR A 90 -24.70 -4.59 -9.57
N CYS A 91 -24.10 -3.77 -8.70
CA CYS A 91 -24.79 -3.02 -7.66
C CYS A 91 -25.85 -2.08 -8.27
N TRP A 92 -25.45 -1.28 -9.25
CA TRP A 92 -26.34 -0.36 -9.97
C TRP A 92 -27.49 -1.09 -10.64
N ARG A 93 -27.20 -2.21 -11.32
CA ARG A 93 -28.21 -3.05 -11.97
C ARG A 93 -29.18 -3.64 -10.95
N ASN A 94 -28.70 -4.07 -9.79
CA ASN A 94 -29.56 -4.60 -8.73
C ASN A 94 -30.44 -3.51 -8.11
N ILE A 95 -29.90 -2.31 -7.86
CA ILE A 95 -30.69 -1.17 -7.39
C ILE A 95 -31.79 -0.82 -8.40
N ARG A 96 -31.46 -0.75 -9.70
CA ARG A 96 -32.47 -0.51 -10.76
C ARG A 96 -33.55 -1.60 -10.81
N LYS A 97 -33.19 -2.87 -10.65
CA LYS A 97 -34.17 -3.97 -10.59
C LYS A 97 -35.11 -3.83 -9.41
N GLN A 98 -34.60 -3.38 -8.26
CA GLN A 98 -35.43 -3.12 -7.08
C GLN A 98 -36.34 -1.91 -7.29
N ALA A 99 -35.85 -0.84 -7.92
CA ALA A 99 -36.67 0.32 -8.27
C ALA A 99 -37.79 -0.02 -9.26
N ALA A 100 -37.53 -0.90 -10.24
CA ALA A 100 -38.54 -1.35 -11.21
C ALA A 100 -39.57 -2.33 -10.60
N ASN A 101 -39.20 -3.10 -9.57
CA ASN A 101 -40.12 -4.04 -8.89
C ASN A 101 -40.95 -3.39 -7.78
N LYS A 102 -40.54 -2.22 -7.26
CA LYS A 102 -41.41 -1.38 -6.43
C LYS A 102 -42.48 -0.75 -7.31
N LYS A 103 -43.54 -1.49 -7.64
CA LYS A 103 -44.80 -0.88 -8.07
C LYS A 103 -45.28 0.05 -6.95
N PRO A 104 -45.78 1.27 -7.24
CA PRO A 104 -46.42 2.06 -6.20
C PRO A 104 -47.55 1.22 -5.63
N ILE A 105 -47.52 0.99 -4.32
CA ILE A 105 -48.63 0.38 -3.59
C ILE A 105 -49.87 1.17 -4.01
N GLN A 106 -50.78 0.44 -4.65
CA GLN A 106 -52.11 0.87 -5.01
C GLN A 106 -52.68 1.65 -3.83
N ALA A 107 -52.80 2.98 -3.98
CA ALA A 107 -53.56 3.79 -3.05
C ALA A 107 -54.93 3.13 -2.94
N VAL A 108 -55.21 2.57 -1.77
CA VAL A 108 -56.46 1.89 -1.48
C VAL A 108 -57.58 2.86 -1.84
N GLN A 109 -58.32 2.53 -2.90
CA GLN A 109 -59.57 3.15 -3.24
C GLN A 109 -60.52 2.92 -2.07
N CYS A 110 -60.56 3.86 -1.13
CA CYS A 110 -61.59 3.88 -0.10
C CYS A 110 -62.88 4.30 -0.80
N LYS A 111 -63.80 3.35 -1.00
CA LYS A 111 -65.15 3.66 -1.47
C LYS A 111 -65.84 4.49 -0.39
N THR A 112 -66.18 5.72 -0.74
CA THR A 112 -66.87 6.74 0.06
C THR A 112 -68.34 6.38 0.37
N SER A 113 -68.68 5.14 0.72
CA SER A 113 -70.09 4.75 0.87
C SER A 113 -70.59 4.49 2.28
N ASP A 114 -69.75 4.23 3.31
CA ASP A 114 -70.29 3.59 4.52
C ASP A 114 -69.87 4.19 5.88
N PHE A 115 -69.43 5.46 5.93
CA PHE A 115 -69.26 6.15 7.22
C PHE A 115 -70.14 7.39 7.31
N HIS A 116 -71.33 7.20 7.89
CA HIS A 116 -72.12 8.27 8.48
C HIS A 116 -71.36 8.84 9.69
N LEU A 117 -70.59 9.91 9.50
CA LEU A 117 -69.97 10.66 10.60
C LEU A 117 -70.87 11.79 11.09
N SER A 118 -70.94 11.95 12.42
CA SER A 118 -71.56 13.08 13.08
C SER A 118 -70.72 14.36 12.87
N LYS A 119 -71.40 15.50 12.81
CA LYS A 119 -70.96 16.80 12.27
C LYS A 119 -69.89 17.55 13.10
N GLU A 120 -69.21 16.90 14.04
CA GLU A 120 -68.28 17.57 14.98
C GLU A 120 -66.79 17.17 14.82
N GLU A 121 -66.47 16.16 14.01
CA GLU A 121 -65.08 15.70 13.79
C GLU A 121 -64.61 15.96 12.36
N SER A 122 -64.80 17.19 11.87
CA SER A 122 -64.33 17.64 10.55
C SER A 122 -63.36 18.82 10.73
N GLY A 123 -62.25 18.56 11.42
CA GLY A 123 -61.10 19.46 11.49
C GLY A 123 -59.92 18.85 10.74
N PHE A 124 -59.96 18.92 9.41
CA PHE A 124 -58.88 18.45 8.54
C PHE A 124 -57.63 19.34 8.75
N GLN A 125 -56.60 18.84 9.44
CA GLN A 125 -55.22 19.20 9.13
C GLN A 125 -54.28 18.04 9.46
N LEU A 126 -53.88 17.35 8.40
CA LEU A 126 -52.79 16.39 8.34
C LEU A 126 -51.51 17.07 8.85
N VAL A 127 -51.19 16.90 10.13
CA VAL A 127 -49.90 17.28 10.70
C VAL A 127 -49.00 16.06 10.65
N ILE A 128 -48.28 15.91 9.54
CA ILE A 128 -46.98 15.25 9.58
C ILE A 128 -46.02 16.36 10.03
N GLN A 129 -45.79 16.46 11.34
CA GLN A 129 -44.75 17.32 11.88
C GLN A 129 -43.41 16.60 11.84
N ASP A 130 -42.44 17.38 11.37
CA ASP A 130 -41.01 17.17 11.21
C ASP A 130 -40.30 16.92 12.54
N GLU A 131 -39.34 15.99 12.59
CA GLU A 131 -38.10 16.20 13.33
C GLU A 131 -36.96 15.36 12.73
N SER A 132 -36.07 16.05 12.03
CA SER A 132 -34.63 16.14 12.38
C SER A 132 -33.68 15.92 11.19
N LYS A 133 -33.31 17.08 10.63
CA LYS A 133 -31.92 17.48 10.37
C LYS A 133 -31.19 16.65 9.31
N ASP A 134 -31.30 17.11 8.05
CA ASP A 134 -30.17 16.96 7.16
C ASP A 134 -29.84 18.25 6.40
N SER A 135 -28.57 18.54 6.48
CA SER A 135 -27.84 19.68 5.95
C SER A 135 -28.06 19.87 4.46
N SER A 136 -28.25 21.14 4.09
CA SER A 136 -28.26 21.70 2.75
C SER A 136 -27.18 21.13 1.83
N SER A 137 -27.60 20.73 0.63
CA SER A 137 -26.75 20.71 -0.56
C SER A 137 -27.24 21.76 -1.55
N LEU A 138 -26.29 22.25 -2.37
CA LEU A 138 -26.43 23.14 -3.54
C LEU A 138 -26.71 24.62 -3.25
N SER A 139 -26.14 25.60 -3.98
CA SER A 139 -25.38 25.63 -5.25
C SER A 139 -24.68 27.01 -5.34
N VAL A 140 -23.45 27.07 -5.86
CA VAL A 140 -23.06 27.71 -7.15
C VAL A 140 -23.26 29.23 -7.22
N GLU A 141 -22.19 29.90 -7.66
CA GLU A 141 -22.08 31.24 -8.25
C GLU A 141 -21.84 32.48 -7.34
N ASP A 142 -20.70 33.10 -7.68
CA ASP A 142 -20.28 34.50 -7.57
C ASP A 142 -19.49 35.06 -6.37
N LEU A 143 -18.38 35.68 -6.80
CA LEU A 143 -17.55 36.72 -6.18
C LEU A 143 -16.58 36.36 -5.05
N GLU A 144 -15.38 35.98 -5.49
CA GLU A 144 -14.19 36.83 -5.39
C GLU A 144 -14.36 38.11 -4.54
N LYS A 145 -13.88 38.09 -3.28
CA LYS A 145 -12.93 39.09 -2.75
C LYS A 145 -12.50 38.74 -1.31
N VAL A 146 -11.22 39.00 -1.03
CA VAL A 146 -10.60 39.14 0.29
C VAL A 146 -10.10 37.85 0.98
N SER A 147 -8.99 37.31 0.45
CA SER A 147 -7.95 36.68 1.29
C SER A 147 -6.58 37.28 0.97
N SER A 148 -6.50 38.61 1.05
CA SER A 148 -5.24 39.32 1.28
C SER A 148 -5.25 39.83 2.71
N LEU A 149 -4.68 39.03 3.62
CA LEU A 149 -4.05 39.46 4.87
C LEU A 149 -3.39 38.21 5.49
N SER A 150 -2.27 37.83 4.87
CA SER A 150 -1.03 37.64 5.61
C SER A 150 -0.10 38.80 5.28
#